data_AF-A0A813QAI7-F1
#
_entry.id   AF-A0A813QAI7-F1
#
_cell.length_a   1.000
_cell.length_b   1.000
_cell.length_c   1.000
_cell.angle_alpha   90.00
_cell.angle_beta   90.00
_cell.angle_gamma   90.00
#
_symmetry.space_group_name_H-M   'P 1'
#
loop_
_entity.id
_entity.type
_entity.pdbx_description
1 polymer ?
#
loop_
_entity_poly.entity_id
_entity_poly.type
_entity_poly.pdbx_seq_one_letter_code
_entity_poly.pdbx_strand_id
1 'polypeptide(L)'
;MARIELISLSRIWYTIIVVLIHLILVYFGIKQCYFNDRLPWPTSSSLPKLELLIQKFCLLISFVLLLIFIYPALFKIGNFSNDNQQLTIDDLKKTELSLCSKLWQHCFSLSSTLHLIMSFLIIISTVLIHAKQIMVGLKNSGEAQKLA
;
A
#
# COMPACT_ATOMS: atom_id res chain seq x y z
N MET A 1 -29.80 -8.27 -9.61
CA MET A 1 -28.99 -8.72 -8.46
C MET A 1 -27.63 -9.13 -8.99
N ALA A 2 -26.57 -8.41 -8.66
CA ALA A 2 -25.21 -8.79 -9.06
C ALA A 2 -24.84 -10.08 -8.31
N ARG A 3 -24.58 -11.17 -9.05
CA ARG A 3 -24.07 -12.41 -8.45
C ARG A 3 -22.64 -12.17 -8.02
N ILE A 4 -22.38 -12.32 -6.73
CA ILE A 4 -21.03 -12.30 -6.16
C ILE A 4 -20.39 -13.63 -6.56
N GLU A 5 -19.58 -13.61 -7.62
CA GLU A 5 -18.83 -14.76 -8.10
C GLU A 5 -17.37 -14.66 -7.63
N LEU A 6 -16.84 -15.78 -7.14
CA LEU A 6 -15.41 -15.91 -6.83
C LEU A 6 -14.61 -16.01 -8.14
N ILE A 7 -13.44 -15.38 -8.17
CA ILE A 7 -12.74 -15.16 -9.44
C ILE A 7 -11.93 -16.39 -9.88
N SER A 8 -11.14 -16.99 -8.99
CA SER A 8 -10.36 -18.22 -9.23
C SER A 8 -9.56 -18.61 -7.98
N LEU A 9 -9.29 -19.91 -7.80
CA LEU A 9 -8.47 -20.44 -6.70
C LEU A 9 -7.06 -19.84 -6.67
N SER A 10 -6.43 -19.63 -7.83
CA SER A 10 -5.07 -19.05 -7.95
C SER A 10 -5.01 -17.63 -7.37
N ARG A 11 -6.05 -16.84 -7.60
CA ARG A 11 -6.14 -15.47 -7.06
C ARG A 11 -6.37 -15.45 -5.56
N ILE A 12 -7.14 -16.40 -5.03
CA ILE A 12 -7.32 -16.54 -3.59
C ILE A 12 -5.97 -16.76 -2.90
N TRP A 13 -5.12 -17.64 -3.46
CA TRP A 13 -3.77 -17.84 -2.94
C TRP A 13 -2.89 -16.59 -2.99
N TYR A 14 -2.90 -15.87 -4.12
CA TYR A 14 -2.20 -14.60 -4.22
C TYR A 14 -2.69 -13.60 -3.16
N THR A 15 -4.01 -13.45 -3.00
CA THR A 15 -4.61 -12.58 -1.99
C THR A 15 -4.20 -12.97 -0.58
N ILE A 16 -4.21 -14.26 -0.23
CA ILE A 16 -3.75 -14.75 1.07
C ILE A 16 -2.29 -14.38 1.31
N ILE A 17 -1.41 -14.66 0.34
CA ILE A 17 0.03 -14.35 0.45
C ILE A 17 0.25 -12.85 0.63
N VAL A 18 -0.40 -12.02 -0.20
CA VAL A 18 -0.30 -10.56 -0.12
C VAL A 18 -0.78 -10.07 1.24
N VAL A 19 -1.94 -10.54 1.71
CA VAL A 19 -2.49 -10.14 3.02
C VAL A 19 -1.53 -10.53 4.14
N LEU A 20 -0.99 -11.75 4.13
CA LEU A 20 -0.03 -12.20 5.14
C LEU A 20 1.24 -11.34 5.15
N ILE A 21 1.85 -11.11 3.98
CA ILE A 21 3.04 -10.26 3.86
C ILE A 21 2.73 -8.84 4.33
N HIS A 22 1.59 -8.28 3.95
CA HIS A 22 1.23 -6.92 4.32
C HIS A 22 0.96 -6.77 5.82
N LEU A 23 0.34 -7.76 6.45
CA LEU A 23 0.18 -7.81 7.90
C LEU A 23 1.53 -7.86 8.63
N ILE A 24 2.49 -8.65 8.11
CA ILE A 24 3.86 -8.70 8.64
C ILE A 24 4.53 -7.32 8.51
N LEU A 25 4.41 -6.67 7.35
CA LEU A 25 4.95 -5.32 7.13
C LEU A 25 4.33 -4.29 8.08
N VAL A 26 3.01 -4.34 8.27
CA VAL A 26 2.30 -3.46 9.21
C VAL A 26 2.78 -3.70 10.64
N TYR A 27 2.93 -4.96 11.05
CA TYR A 27 3.48 -5.31 12.38
C TYR A 27 4.88 -4.73 12.59
N PHE A 28 5.78 -4.90 11.63
CA PHE A 28 7.11 -4.29 11.69
C PHE A 28 7.06 -2.76 11.70
N GLY A 29 6.15 -2.16 10.93
CA GLY A 29 5.91 -0.72 10.93
C GLY A 29 5.47 -0.20 12.31
N ILE A 30 4.56 -0.90 12.99
CA ILE A 30 4.11 -0.55 14.35
C ILE A 30 5.29 -0.63 15.32
N LYS A 31 6.06 -1.72 15.27
CA LYS A 31 7.26 -1.89 16.10
C LYS A 31 8.25 -0.75 15.88
N GLN A 32 8.45 -0.33 14.63
CA GLN A 32 9.30 0.79 14.28
C GLN A 32 8.76 2.12 14.82
N CYS A 33 7.46 2.40 14.69
CA CYS A 33 6.83 3.58 15.29
C CYS A 33 7.09 3.65 16.80
N TYR A 34 6.87 2.55 17.51
CA TYR A 34 7.09 2.48 18.95
C TYR A 34 8.56 2.69 19.34
N PHE A 35 9.49 2.13 18.54
CA PHE A 35 10.92 2.37 18.73
C PHE A 35 11.29 3.84 18.54
N ASN A 36 10.78 4.48 17.48
CA ASN A 36 11.08 5.88 17.16
C ASN A 36 10.48 6.87 18.17
N ASP A 37 9.31 6.55 18.73
CA ASP A 37 8.67 7.36 19.78
C ASP A 37 9.48 7.36 21.09
N ARG A 38 10.23 6.28 21.35
CA ARG A 38 11.04 6.10 22.57
C ARG A 38 12.51 6.47 22.39
N LEU A 39 12.91 6.78 21.17
CA LEU A 39 14.28 7.13 20.85
C LEU A 39 14.64 8.46 21.53
N PRO A 40 15.73 8.55 22.30
CA PRO A 40 16.21 9.83 22.82
C PRO A 40 16.77 10.64 21.64
N TRP A 41 15.94 11.51 21.06
CA TRP A 41 16.36 12.42 20.00
C TRP A 41 17.39 13.42 20.55
N PRO A 42 18.50 13.69 19.85
CA PRO A 42 19.53 14.58 20.34
C PRO A 42 19.00 16.00 20.45
N THR A 43 19.39 16.66 21.53
CA THR A 43 18.93 18.00 21.95
C THR A 43 19.23 19.09 20.93
N SER A 44 20.20 18.86 20.03
CA SER A 44 20.59 19.78 18.95
C SER A 44 19.53 19.90 17.85
N SER A 45 18.59 18.96 17.76
CA SER A 45 17.52 18.93 16.76
C SER A 45 16.15 18.90 17.42
N SER A 46 15.21 19.68 16.90
CA SER A 46 13.82 19.64 17.36
C SER A 46 13.23 18.25 17.12
N LEU A 47 12.42 17.76 18.08
CA LEU A 47 11.75 16.47 17.98
C LEU A 47 10.99 16.38 16.63
N PRO A 48 11.22 15.36 15.79
CA PRO A 48 10.63 15.24 14.44
C PRO A 48 9.15 14.81 14.52
N LYS A 49 8.31 15.67 15.08
CA LYS A 49 6.88 15.42 15.31
C LYS A 49 6.14 15.17 14.00
N LEU A 50 6.50 15.88 12.95
CA LEU A 50 5.82 15.81 11.65
C LEU A 50 6.13 14.48 10.94
N GLU A 51 7.38 14.04 10.95
CA GLU A 51 7.79 12.79 10.30
C GLU A 51 7.27 11.57 11.05
N LEU A 52 7.25 11.61 12.38
CA LEU A 52 6.59 10.59 13.20
C LEU A 52 5.08 10.53 12.95
N LEU A 53 4.42 11.67 12.77
CA LEU A 53 3.00 11.74 12.43
C LEU A 53 2.73 11.17 11.04
N ILE A 54 3.53 11.57 10.03
CA ILE A 54 3.44 11.03 8.66
C ILE A 54 3.61 9.52 8.70
N GLN A 55 4.58 9.00 9.47
CA GLN A 55 4.81 7.57 9.60
C GLN A 55 3.55 6.84 10.09
N LYS A 56 2.96 7.32 11.18
CA LYS A 56 1.74 6.74 11.77
C LYS A 56 0.56 6.82 10.80
N PHE A 57 0.40 7.96 10.12
CA PHE A 57 -0.71 8.19 9.21
C PHE A 57 -0.63 7.32 7.95
N CYS A 58 0.55 7.24 7.32
CA CYS A 58 0.77 6.36 6.17
C CYS A 58 0.55 4.88 6.51
N LEU A 59 1.00 4.45 7.70
CA LEU A 59 0.79 3.09 8.18
C LEU A 59 -0.69 2.78 8.42
N LEU A 60 -1.42 3.71 9.06
CA LEU A 60 -2.86 3.60 9.29
C LEU A 60 -3.63 3.52 7.97
N ILE A 61 -3.34 4.42 7.03
CA ILE A 61 -3.95 4.41 5.70
C ILE A 61 -3.67 3.08 4.99
N SER A 62 -2.42 2.62 5.00
CA SER A 62 -2.04 1.35 4.37
C SER A 62 -2.82 0.16 4.94
N PHE A 63 -3.04 0.14 6.27
CA PHE A 63 -3.86 -0.89 6.91
C PHE A 63 -5.34 -0.80 6.52
N VAL A 64 -5.92 0.40 6.44
CA VAL A 64 -7.30 0.58 5.96
C VAL A 64 -7.44 0.13 4.50
N LEU A 65 -6.47 0.47 3.65
CA LEU A 65 -6.46 0.01 2.25
C LEU A 65 -6.35 -1.51 2.14
N LEU A 66 -5.62 -2.17 3.05
CA LEU A 66 -5.56 -3.63 3.09
C LEU A 66 -6.94 -4.26 3.31
N LEU A 67 -7.74 -3.69 4.23
CA LEU A 67 -9.11 -4.17 4.48
C LEU A 67 -9.99 -3.98 3.23
N ILE A 68 -9.85 -2.82 2.56
CA ILE A 68 -10.56 -2.53 1.32
C ILE A 68 -10.10 -3.45 0.19
N PHE A 69 -8.82 -3.81 0.12
CA PHE A 69 -8.23 -4.69 -0.91
C PHE A 69 -8.80 -6.11 -0.90
N ILE A 70 -9.17 -6.65 0.27
CA ILE A 70 -9.67 -8.02 0.39
C ILE A 70 -10.93 -8.23 -0.48
N TYR A 71 -11.83 -7.26 -0.52
CA TYR A 71 -13.07 -7.35 -1.29
C TYR A 71 -12.85 -7.51 -2.82
N PRO A 72 -12.17 -6.58 -3.53
CA PRO A 72 -11.88 -6.70 -4.95
C PRO A 72 -10.88 -7.80 -5.32
N ALA A 73 -10.12 -8.30 -4.34
CA ALA A 73 -9.18 -9.39 -4.56
C ALA A 73 -9.85 -10.78 -4.54
N LEU A 74 -11.00 -10.92 -3.86
CA LEU A 74 -11.75 -12.18 -3.76
C LEU A 74 -12.94 -12.28 -4.72
N PHE A 75 -13.63 -11.15 -4.96
CA PHE A 75 -14.89 -11.13 -5.69
C PHE A 75 -14.78 -10.42 -7.03
N LYS A 76 -15.60 -10.84 -8.00
CA LYS A 76 -15.79 -10.07 -9.24
C LYS A 76 -16.46 -8.74 -8.90
N ILE A 77 -15.82 -7.63 -9.27
CA ILE A 77 -16.28 -6.26 -8.95
C ILE A 77 -16.98 -5.59 -10.15
N GLY A 78 -16.87 -6.19 -11.35
CA GLY A 78 -17.35 -5.58 -12.59
C GLY A 78 -16.33 -4.63 -13.22
N ASN A 79 -15.05 -4.72 -12.84
CA ASN A 79 -13.94 -4.09 -13.54
C ASN A 79 -13.31 -5.16 -14.45
N PHE A 80 -13.35 -4.97 -15.77
CA PHE A 80 -12.93 -5.98 -16.74
C PHE A 80 -11.47 -6.41 -16.54
N SER A 81 -10.58 -5.45 -16.26
CA SER A 81 -9.16 -5.70 -15.97
C SER A 81 -8.98 -6.49 -14.68
N ASN A 82 -9.78 -6.21 -13.65
CA ASN A 82 -9.76 -6.98 -12.42
C ASN A 82 -10.37 -8.37 -12.64
N ASP A 83 -11.38 -8.53 -13.47
CA ASP A 83 -12.14 -9.79 -13.58
C ASP A 83 -11.61 -10.72 -14.70
N ASN A 84 -10.42 -10.41 -15.25
CA ASN A 84 -9.77 -11.14 -16.35
C ASN A 84 -10.66 -11.31 -17.59
N GLN A 85 -11.55 -10.35 -17.83
CA GLN A 85 -12.40 -10.32 -19.01
C GLN A 85 -11.69 -9.52 -20.10
N GLN A 86 -11.52 -10.12 -21.28
CA GLN A 86 -10.96 -9.43 -22.43
C GLN A 86 -11.98 -8.43 -22.98
N LEU A 87 -11.49 -7.24 -23.31
CA LEU A 87 -12.27 -6.20 -23.94
C LEU A 87 -12.59 -6.62 -25.38
N THR A 88 -13.87 -6.89 -25.66
CA THR A 88 -14.33 -7.20 -27.02
C THR A 88 -14.87 -5.94 -27.69
N ILE A 89 -14.72 -5.83 -29.01
CA ILE A 89 -15.22 -4.69 -29.81
C ILE A 89 -16.75 -4.52 -29.63
N ASP A 90 -17.47 -5.62 -29.39
CA ASP A 90 -18.90 -5.63 -29.12
C ASP A 90 -19.27 -4.98 -27.77
N ASP A 91 -18.41 -5.08 -26.75
CA ASP A 91 -18.61 -4.46 -25.44
C ASP A 91 -18.44 -2.94 -25.50
N LEU A 92 -17.54 -2.45 -26.36
CA LEU A 92 -17.40 -1.02 -26.66
C LEU A 92 -18.65 -0.45 -27.36
N LYS A 93 -19.31 -1.27 -28.18
CA LYS A 93 -20.43 -0.84 -29.03
C LYS A 93 -21.79 -0.93 -28.33
N LYS A 94 -21.95 -1.84 -27.36
CA LYS A 94 -23.20 -2.07 -26.61
C LYS A 94 -23.45 -1.08 -25.46
N THR A 95 -22.48 -0.26 -25.12
CA THR A 95 -22.47 0.42 -23.81
C THR A 95 -22.94 1.88 -23.91
N GLU A 96 -24.26 2.08 -23.77
CA GLU A 96 -24.96 3.35 -23.47
C GLU A 96 -24.77 3.78 -21.98
N LEU A 97 -23.67 3.39 -21.32
CA LEU A 97 -23.39 3.81 -19.95
C LEU A 97 -22.72 5.18 -19.88
N SER A 98 -22.95 5.86 -18.76
CA SER A 98 -22.30 7.12 -18.40
C SER A 98 -20.77 7.03 -18.50
N LEU A 99 -20.13 8.14 -18.87
CA LEU A 99 -18.66 8.25 -19.01
C LEU A 99 -17.92 7.72 -17.77
N CYS A 100 -18.48 7.94 -16.57
CA CYS A 100 -17.91 7.47 -15.31
C CYS A 100 -17.87 5.93 -15.21
N SER A 101 -18.93 5.26 -15.65
CA SER A 101 -18.97 3.78 -15.63
C SER A 101 -18.08 3.18 -16.70
N LYS A 102 -17.93 3.83 -17.87
CA LYS A 102 -16.93 3.45 -18.88
C LYS A 102 -15.51 3.56 -18.33
N LEU A 103 -15.17 4.70 -17.72
CA LEU A 103 -13.86 4.87 -17.10
C LEU A 103 -13.62 3.80 -16.04
N TRP A 104 -14.59 3.53 -15.17
CA TRP A 104 -14.48 2.48 -14.14
C TRP A 104 -14.22 1.08 -14.71
N GLN A 105 -14.94 0.70 -15.77
CA GLN A 105 -14.80 -0.60 -16.44
C GLN A 105 -13.43 -0.76 -17.14
N HIS A 106 -12.86 0.34 -17.62
CA HIS A 106 -11.58 0.37 -18.34
C HIS A 106 -10.38 0.79 -17.47
N CYS A 107 -10.59 1.13 -16.19
CA CYS A 107 -9.53 1.48 -15.28
C CYS A 107 -8.61 0.29 -14.98
N PHE A 108 -7.40 0.61 -14.49
CA PHE A 108 -6.43 -0.37 -14.03
C PHE A 108 -7.04 -1.32 -13.00
N SER A 109 -6.51 -2.55 -12.92
CA SER A 109 -6.98 -3.54 -11.95
C SER A 109 -7.00 -2.93 -10.54
N LEU A 110 -8.19 -2.90 -9.93
CA LEU A 110 -8.41 -2.28 -8.62
C LEU A 110 -7.55 -2.96 -7.54
N SER A 111 -7.51 -4.29 -7.55
CA SER A 111 -6.68 -5.08 -6.64
C SER A 111 -5.19 -4.70 -6.75
N SER A 112 -4.65 -4.66 -7.98
CA SER A 112 -3.24 -4.32 -8.20
C SER A 112 -2.92 -2.86 -7.85
N THR A 113 -3.83 -1.92 -8.16
CA THR A 113 -3.68 -0.51 -7.80
C THR A 113 -3.62 -0.32 -6.28
N LEU A 114 -4.56 -0.95 -5.55
CA LEU A 114 -4.60 -0.88 -4.10
C LEU A 114 -3.33 -1.47 -3.48
N HIS A 115 -2.87 -2.63 -3.98
CA HIS A 115 -1.63 -3.27 -3.53
C HIS A 115 -0.41 -2.36 -3.73
N LEU A 116 -0.31 -1.68 -4.88
CA LEU A 116 0.78 -0.75 -5.17
C LEU A 116 0.74 0.47 -4.26
N ILE A 117 -0.42 1.09 -4.09
CA ILE A 117 -0.57 2.28 -3.23
C ILE A 117 -0.23 1.94 -1.78
N MET A 118 -0.75 0.84 -1.23
CA MET A 118 -0.49 0.46 0.16
C MET A 118 0.98 0.13 0.41
N SER A 119 1.65 -0.53 -0.55
CA SER A 119 3.08 -0.84 -0.48
C SER A 119 3.93 0.41 -0.57
N PHE A 120 3.57 1.31 -1.49
CA PHE A 120 4.24 2.60 -1.65
C PHE A 120 4.16 3.44 -0.36
N LEU A 121 2.98 3.51 0.28
CA LEU A 121 2.78 4.25 1.52
C LEU A 121 3.68 3.76 2.66
N ILE A 122 3.86 2.44 2.82
CA ILE A 122 4.76 1.87 3.83
C ILE A 122 6.21 2.23 3.50
N ILE A 123 6.62 2.10 2.24
CA ILE A 123 8.00 2.39 1.81
C ILE A 123 8.32 3.87 2.02
N ILE A 124 7.48 4.80 1.56
CA ILE A 124 7.77 6.23 1.71
C ILE A 124 7.86 6.63 3.19
N SER A 125 7.00 6.06 4.02
CA SER A 125 6.98 6.28 5.46
C SER A 125 8.29 5.84 6.14
N THR A 126 8.77 4.64 5.82
CA THR A 126 10.01 4.09 6.40
C THR A 126 11.25 4.84 5.90
N VAL A 127 11.28 5.22 4.63
CA VAL A 127 12.38 5.99 4.02
C VAL A 127 12.52 7.37 4.66
N LEU A 128 11.41 8.11 4.86
CA LEU A 128 11.43 9.45 5.46
C LEU A 128 12.02 9.44 6.87
N ILE A 129 11.61 8.48 7.69
CA ILE A 129 12.10 8.31 9.06
C ILE A 129 13.58 7.95 9.10
N HIS A 130 13.99 6.98 8.27
CA HIS A 130 15.40 6.61 8.18
C HIS A 130 16.28 7.77 7.70
N ALA A 131 15.80 8.56 6.72
CA ALA A 131 16.51 9.75 6.26
C ALA A 131 16.70 10.77 7.39
N LYS A 132 15.67 10.98 8.24
CA LYS A 132 15.78 11.87 9.41
C LYS A 132 16.73 11.36 10.47
N GLN A 133 16.71 10.06 10.76
CA GLN A 133 17.65 9.43 11.70
C GLN A 133 19.10 9.59 11.22
N ILE A 134 19.35 9.50 9.92
CA ILE A 134 20.68 9.74 9.33
C ILE A 134 21.06 11.22 9.42
N MET A 135 20.15 12.13 9.04
CA MET A 135 20.39 13.58 9.07
C MET A 135 20.75 14.09 10.48
N VAL A 136 20.15 13.49 11.50
CA VAL A 136 20.35 13.84 12.91
C VAL A 136 21.58 13.12 13.51
N GLY A 137 22.25 12.25 12.75
CA GLY A 137 23.43 11.49 13.22
C GLY A 137 23.10 10.35 14.18
N LEU A 138 21.81 10.03 14.38
CA LEU A 138 21.38 8.86 15.17
C LEU A 138 21.74 7.54 14.48
N LYS A 139 21.83 7.56 13.15
CA LYS A 139 22.26 6.44 12.33
C LYS A 139 23.50 6.85 11.56
N ASN A 140 24.69 6.53 12.09
CA ASN A 140 25.98 6.79 11.46
C ASN A 140 26.00 6.19 10.05
N SER A 141 25.80 7.00 9.02
CA SER A 141 25.79 6.53 7.63
C SER A 141 27.18 6.54 6.97
N GLY A 142 28.28 6.65 7.72
CA GLY A 142 29.62 6.77 7.10
C GLY A 142 30.89 6.68 7.97
N GLU A 143 30.83 6.44 9.28
CA GLU A 143 32.08 6.39 10.09
C GLU A 143 32.80 5.04 10.11
N ALA A 144 32.22 3.98 9.55
CA ALA A 144 32.95 2.74 9.28
C ALA A 144 33.68 2.73 7.92
N GLN A 145 33.55 3.78 7.09
CA GLN A 145 34.07 3.80 5.71
C GLN A 145 35.16 4.86 5.46
N LYS A 146 35.69 5.53 6.49
CA LYS A 146 36.85 6.44 6.36
C LYS A 146 38.01 6.12 7.31
N LEU A 147 38.24 4.82 7.50
CA LEU A 147 39.57 4.25 7.77
C LEU A 147 40.20 3.77 6.44
N ALA A 148 40.05 4.56 5.36
CA ALA A 148 40.62 4.32 4.04
C ALA A 148 41.09 5.64 3.44
#